data_AF-A0A7J8QER4-F1
#
_entry.id   AF-A0A7J8QER4-F1
#
_cell.length_a   1.000
_cell.length_b   1.000
_cell.length_c   1.000
_cell.angle_alpha   90.00
_cell.angle_beta   90.00
_cell.angle_gamma   90.00
#
_symmetry.space_group_name_H-M   'P 1'
#
loop_
_entity.id
_entity.type
_entity.pdbx_description
1 polymer ?
#
loop_
_entity_poly.entity_id
_entity_poly.type
_entity_poly.pdbx_seq_one_letter_code
_entity_poly.pdbx_strand_id
1 'polypeptide(L)'
;MMWRRTKSWVALLLIIQVLGAIFYGVEAKPFRILLDTDVDTDDFFALFYLLKLNPSEFHLEAITINANIWSDAGHTVNHIYDMLYMMNRDDIAVGVGGEGGILDDGTILPNVGGYLPIIEQGMTTTGYCRYRQAVPVGRGGRLDTDTNFGLRKAFLPQGTRKYSPLQQPTAQQVMIEAISAGPITVFLIGAHTNFALFLMNNPQLKKNVEHIYVMGGGVRSENPNGCCPRNASSSCQPGQCGYPGNLFTDYNSNPYAEFNIFGDPFAAYQVFHSGIPITVVPLDATNTIPVTEEFFRAFEESQGTYEAEYCFQSLKTKTAFRSSNQPNTYSYFMWDSFMAGVAVSIMCSSDPNNGENEFAEMEY
;
A
#
# COMPACT_ATOMS: atom_id res chain seq x y z
N MET A 1 -55.16 40.23 -25.72
CA MET A 1 -54.40 40.06 -24.46
C MET A 1 -53.81 38.66 -24.24
N MET A 2 -54.15 37.62 -25.04
CA MET A 2 -53.66 36.24 -24.85
C MET A 2 -52.32 35.89 -25.51
N TRP A 3 -51.81 36.68 -26.46
CA TRP A 3 -50.63 36.30 -27.24
C TRP A 3 -49.28 36.68 -26.63
N ARG A 4 -49.27 37.59 -25.64
CA ARG A 4 -48.03 38.01 -24.94
C ARG A 4 -47.63 37.05 -23.80
N ARG A 5 -48.56 36.29 -23.24
CA ARG A 5 -48.28 35.38 -22.11
C ARG A 5 -47.58 34.08 -22.54
N THR A 6 -47.89 33.52 -23.71
CA THR A 6 -47.29 32.27 -24.19
C THR A 6 -45.81 32.40 -24.54
N LYS A 7 -45.35 33.56 -25.05
CA LYS A 7 -43.92 33.80 -25.32
C LYS A 7 -43.06 33.85 -24.06
N SER A 8 -43.60 34.33 -22.93
CA SER A 8 -42.86 34.36 -21.66
C SER A 8 -42.66 32.97 -21.06
N TRP A 9 -43.62 32.06 -21.19
CA TRP A 9 -43.49 30.68 -20.68
C TRP A 9 -42.50 29.85 -21.50
N VAL A 10 -42.49 30.01 -22.82
CA VAL A 10 -41.53 29.33 -23.70
C VAL A 10 -40.10 29.85 -23.45
N ALA A 11 -39.94 31.16 -23.23
CA ALA A 11 -38.64 31.73 -22.86
C ALA A 11 -38.17 31.24 -21.47
N LEU A 12 -39.07 31.12 -20.50
CA LEU A 12 -38.74 30.61 -19.16
C LEU A 12 -38.31 29.13 -19.21
N LEU A 13 -39.02 28.31 -19.99
CA LEU A 13 -38.69 26.88 -20.18
C LEU A 13 -37.36 26.69 -20.91
N LEU A 14 -37.06 27.52 -21.91
CA LEU A 14 -35.75 27.52 -22.58
C LEU A 14 -34.63 27.98 -21.65
N ILE A 15 -34.87 28.98 -20.79
CA ILE A 15 -33.88 29.40 -19.79
C ILE A 15 -33.65 28.31 -18.73
N ILE A 16 -34.70 27.59 -18.30
CA ILE A 16 -34.56 26.46 -17.37
C ILE A 16 -33.87 25.26 -18.03
N GLN A 17 -34.11 24.99 -19.31
CA GLN A 17 -33.38 23.95 -20.05
C GLN A 17 -31.93 24.34 -20.32
N VAL A 18 -31.64 25.60 -20.62
CA VAL A 18 -30.28 26.11 -20.81
C VAL A 18 -29.54 26.17 -19.48
N LEU A 19 -30.17 26.61 -18.39
CA LEU A 19 -29.58 26.53 -17.05
C LEU A 19 -29.43 25.08 -16.57
N GLY A 20 -30.41 24.21 -16.84
CA GLY A 20 -30.32 22.78 -16.56
C GLY A 20 -29.18 22.11 -17.35
N ALA A 21 -28.93 22.52 -18.60
CA ALA A 21 -27.79 22.06 -19.39
C ALA A 21 -26.44 22.65 -18.92
N ILE A 22 -26.44 23.84 -18.31
CA ILE A 22 -25.23 24.46 -17.72
C ILE A 22 -24.87 23.81 -16.38
N PHE A 23 -25.81 23.14 -15.69
CA PHE A 23 -25.58 22.46 -14.41
C PHE A 23 -25.22 20.96 -14.49
N TYR A 24 -25.08 20.37 -15.67
CA TYR A 24 -24.65 18.97 -15.85
C TYR A 24 -23.33 18.84 -16.62
N GLY A 25 -22.34 19.58 -16.14
CA GLY A 25 -20.95 19.44 -16.55
C GLY A 25 -20.01 19.71 -15.39
N VAL A 26 -20.37 19.29 -14.17
CA VAL A 26 -19.36 19.09 -13.14
C VAL A 26 -18.68 17.79 -13.51
N GLU A 27 -17.62 17.89 -14.31
CA GLU A 27 -16.66 16.80 -14.45
C GLU A 27 -16.22 16.44 -13.03
N ALA A 28 -16.63 15.25 -12.55
CA ALA A 28 -16.31 14.81 -11.21
C ALA A 28 -14.78 14.83 -11.09
N LYS A 29 -14.25 15.52 -10.07
CA LYS A 29 -12.80 15.55 -9.87
C LYS A 29 -12.34 14.10 -9.62
N PRO A 30 -11.23 13.67 -10.24
CA PRO A 30 -10.70 12.34 -10.00
C PRO A 30 -10.38 12.17 -8.52
N PHE A 31 -10.57 10.96 -8.02
CA PHE A 31 -10.08 10.57 -6.72
C PHE A 31 -8.56 10.65 -6.70
N ARG A 32 -8.02 11.49 -5.82
CA ARG A 32 -6.57 11.61 -5.63
C ARG A 32 -6.12 10.57 -4.64
N ILE A 33 -5.06 9.85 -4.99
CA ILE A 33 -4.49 8.77 -4.17
C ILE A 33 -3.02 9.10 -3.86
N LEU A 34 -2.66 8.99 -2.59
CA LEU A 34 -1.27 8.91 -2.14
C LEU A 34 -0.99 7.49 -1.67
N LEU A 35 0.04 6.85 -2.21
CA LEU A 35 0.46 5.50 -1.85
C LEU A 35 1.72 5.53 -0.98
N ASP A 36 1.67 4.95 0.23
CA ASP A 36 2.84 4.68 1.07
C ASP A 36 3.13 3.17 1.08
N THR A 37 4.32 2.77 0.62
CA THR A 37 4.69 1.38 0.26
C THR A 37 6.09 1.03 0.73
N ASP A 38 6.38 -0.23 1.05
CA ASP A 38 7.73 -0.71 1.36
C ASP A 38 8.37 -1.56 0.24
N VAL A 39 7.67 -1.66 -0.90
CA VAL A 39 8.23 -2.02 -2.21
C VAL A 39 8.79 -3.46 -2.23
N ASP A 40 7.99 -4.42 -1.79
CA ASP A 40 8.17 -5.86 -2.06
C ASP A 40 7.26 -6.31 -3.22
N THR A 41 7.24 -7.62 -3.45
CA THR A 41 6.62 -8.27 -4.60
C THR A 41 5.13 -7.99 -4.70
N ASP A 42 4.42 -7.95 -3.59
CA ASP A 42 2.98 -7.71 -3.49
C ASP A 42 2.64 -6.24 -3.74
N ASP A 43 3.48 -5.31 -3.29
CA ASP A 43 3.33 -3.89 -3.60
C ASP A 43 3.41 -3.63 -5.10
N PHE A 44 4.21 -4.41 -5.85
CA PHE A 44 4.32 -4.23 -7.30
C PHE A 44 2.97 -4.43 -7.99
N PHE A 45 2.20 -5.44 -7.56
CA PHE A 45 0.87 -5.70 -8.08
C PHE A 45 -0.07 -4.55 -7.75
N ALA A 46 -0.02 -4.03 -6.52
CA ALA A 46 -0.84 -2.88 -6.10
C ALA A 46 -0.50 -1.63 -6.93
N LEU A 47 0.79 -1.33 -7.11
CA LEU A 47 1.24 -0.18 -7.87
C LEU A 47 0.84 -0.28 -9.35
N PHE A 48 1.08 -1.41 -10.01
CA PHE A 48 0.66 -1.56 -11.42
C PHE A 48 -0.86 -1.54 -11.59
N TYR A 49 -1.61 -2.08 -10.62
CA TYR A 49 -3.06 -1.97 -10.60
C TYR A 49 -3.49 -0.49 -10.56
N LEU A 50 -2.97 0.29 -9.62
CA LEU A 50 -3.26 1.72 -9.49
C LEU A 50 -2.84 2.53 -10.73
N LEU A 51 -1.68 2.24 -11.32
CA LEU A 51 -1.19 2.93 -12.52
C LEU A 51 -2.01 2.60 -13.78
N LYS A 52 -2.74 1.49 -13.81
CA LYS A 52 -3.61 1.08 -14.92
C LYS A 52 -5.05 1.57 -14.78
N LEU A 53 -5.44 2.13 -13.63
CA LEU A 53 -6.75 2.77 -13.47
C LEU A 53 -6.90 3.97 -14.40
N ASN A 54 -8.15 4.31 -14.75
CA ASN A 54 -8.44 5.46 -15.59
C ASN A 54 -8.01 6.77 -14.90
N PRO A 55 -7.02 7.54 -15.43
CA PRO A 55 -6.52 8.74 -14.77
C PRO A 55 -7.56 9.86 -14.61
N SER A 56 -8.63 9.83 -15.42
CA SER A 56 -9.76 10.75 -15.30
C SER A 56 -10.66 10.45 -14.09
N GLU A 57 -10.57 9.25 -13.53
CA GLU A 57 -11.34 8.81 -12.36
C GLU A 57 -10.46 8.64 -11.12
N PHE A 58 -9.27 8.07 -11.30
CA PHE A 58 -8.31 7.79 -10.23
C PHE A 58 -6.95 8.37 -10.59
N HIS A 59 -6.53 9.37 -9.83
CA HIS A 59 -5.26 10.03 -10.00
C HIS A 59 -4.30 9.62 -8.89
N LEU A 60 -3.37 8.71 -9.20
CA LEU A 60 -2.22 8.44 -8.32
C LEU A 60 -1.30 9.67 -8.35
N GLU A 61 -1.40 10.47 -7.31
CA GLU A 61 -0.77 11.79 -7.17
C GLU A 61 0.70 11.65 -6.76
N ALA A 62 0.96 10.77 -5.79
CA ALA A 62 2.25 10.65 -5.17
C ALA A 62 2.48 9.25 -4.60
N ILE A 63 3.76 8.86 -4.56
CA ILE A 63 4.23 7.63 -3.94
C ILE A 63 5.24 8.00 -2.85
N THR A 64 5.11 7.43 -1.67
CA THR A 64 6.10 7.49 -0.62
C THR A 64 6.59 6.09 -0.26
N ILE A 65 7.89 5.99 -0.03
CA ILE A 65 8.54 4.72 0.26
C ILE A 65 8.83 4.65 1.76
N ASN A 66 8.41 3.59 2.41
CA ASN A 66 8.78 3.30 3.78
C ASN A 66 9.96 2.30 3.81
N ALA A 67 11.14 2.76 4.20
CA ALA A 67 12.33 1.93 4.29
C ALA A 67 12.52 1.25 5.66
N ASN A 68 11.45 1.01 6.43
CA ASN A 68 11.55 0.35 7.74
C ASN A 68 11.60 -1.17 7.68
N ILE A 69 11.00 -1.82 6.67
CA ILE A 69 10.85 -3.29 6.67
C ILE A 69 11.59 -3.95 5.50
N TRP A 70 10.90 -4.24 4.39
CA TRP A 70 11.36 -5.26 3.44
C TRP A 70 12.48 -4.80 2.51
N SER A 71 12.72 -3.50 2.42
CA SER A 71 13.58 -2.96 1.37
C SER A 71 14.41 -1.76 1.85
N ASP A 72 15.53 -1.50 1.18
CA ASP A 72 16.42 -0.36 1.43
C ASP A 72 16.13 0.82 0.48
N ALA A 73 16.13 2.03 1.04
CA ALA A 73 15.70 3.28 0.39
C ALA A 73 16.28 3.54 -1.02
N GLY A 74 17.59 3.33 -1.21
CA GLY A 74 18.22 3.59 -2.50
C GLY A 74 17.81 2.58 -3.58
N HIS A 75 17.53 1.34 -3.19
CA HIS A 75 17.11 0.29 -4.09
C HIS A 75 15.67 0.49 -4.53
N THR A 76 14.78 0.70 -3.56
CA THR A 76 13.34 0.93 -3.77
C THR A 76 13.05 2.16 -4.60
N VAL A 77 13.71 3.30 -4.35
CA VAL A 77 13.49 4.51 -5.15
C VAL A 77 13.77 4.24 -6.62
N ASN A 78 14.91 3.61 -6.93
CA ASN A 78 15.21 3.31 -8.31
C ASN A 78 14.28 2.24 -8.89
N HIS A 79 13.78 1.30 -8.07
CA HIS A 79 12.80 0.30 -8.49
C HIS A 79 11.49 0.97 -8.92
N ILE A 80 10.95 1.86 -8.08
CA ILE A 80 9.76 2.65 -8.39
C ILE A 80 10.00 3.52 -9.63
N TYR A 81 11.17 4.17 -9.78
CA TYR A 81 11.50 4.92 -10.99
C TYR A 81 11.51 4.05 -12.26
N ASP A 82 12.09 2.86 -12.21
CA ASP A 82 12.11 1.94 -13.36
C ASP A 82 10.68 1.49 -13.73
N MET A 83 9.81 1.25 -12.73
CA MET A 83 8.38 0.91 -12.95
C MET A 83 7.58 2.10 -13.50
N LEU A 84 7.77 3.31 -12.97
CA LEU A 84 7.12 4.53 -13.46
C LEU A 84 7.57 4.85 -14.89
N TYR A 85 8.85 4.67 -15.19
CA TYR A 85 9.38 4.84 -16.54
C TYR A 85 8.73 3.85 -17.51
N MET A 86 8.61 2.57 -17.14
CA MET A 86 7.87 1.57 -17.92
C MET A 86 6.43 2.01 -18.21
N MET A 87 5.76 2.58 -17.22
CA MET A 87 4.36 3.02 -17.32
C MET A 87 4.19 4.39 -17.97
N ASN A 88 5.28 5.06 -18.37
CA ASN A 88 5.29 6.45 -18.82
C ASN A 88 4.61 7.40 -17.81
N ARG A 89 4.90 7.20 -16.53
CA ARG A 89 4.36 7.95 -15.39
C ARG A 89 5.45 8.62 -14.55
N ASP A 90 6.47 9.13 -15.23
CA ASP A 90 7.56 9.90 -14.59
C ASP A 90 7.08 11.23 -13.99
N ASP A 91 5.82 11.63 -14.23
CA ASP A 91 5.14 12.75 -13.58
C ASP A 91 4.89 12.53 -12.08
N ILE A 92 4.81 11.28 -11.61
CA ILE A 92 4.48 10.98 -10.22
C ILE A 92 5.66 11.30 -9.30
N ALA A 93 5.40 12.12 -8.29
CA ALA A 93 6.36 12.43 -7.24
C ALA A 93 6.63 11.20 -6.36
N VAL A 94 7.91 10.97 -6.06
CA VAL A 94 8.36 9.85 -5.20
C VAL A 94 9.17 10.40 -4.04
N GLY A 95 8.69 10.18 -2.83
CA GLY A 95 9.37 10.55 -1.59
C GLY A 95 9.94 9.32 -0.90
N VAL A 96 11.15 9.42 -0.35
CA VAL A 96 11.73 8.33 0.46
C VAL A 96 11.63 8.65 1.94
N GLY A 97 11.23 7.64 2.70
CA GLY A 97 10.80 7.70 4.10
C GLY A 97 11.50 6.65 4.98
N GLY A 98 11.08 6.56 6.24
CA GLY A 98 11.57 5.60 7.23
C GLY A 98 11.89 6.23 8.59
N GLU A 99 12.31 5.39 9.55
CA GLU A 99 12.65 5.80 10.90
C GLU A 99 14.04 6.43 10.92
N GLY A 100 14.08 7.76 10.94
CA GLY A 100 15.29 8.51 11.20
C GLY A 100 14.97 10.00 11.28
N GLY A 101 15.51 10.66 12.30
CA GLY A 101 15.21 12.06 12.60
C GLY A 101 14.15 12.27 13.69
N ILE A 102 13.84 11.27 14.50
CA ILE A 102 13.27 11.48 15.84
C ILE A 102 14.43 11.36 16.84
N LEU A 103 14.67 12.38 17.66
CA LEU A 103 15.67 12.36 18.71
C LEU A 103 15.17 11.59 19.94
N ASP A 104 16.08 11.15 20.81
CA ASP A 104 15.73 10.39 22.03
C ASP A 104 14.80 11.16 22.98
N ASP A 105 14.78 12.51 22.88
CA ASP A 105 13.87 13.39 23.63
C ASP A 105 12.48 13.55 22.99
N GLY A 106 12.23 12.86 21.87
CA GLY A 106 10.98 12.92 21.11
C GLY A 106 10.91 14.03 20.07
N THR A 107 11.97 14.84 19.91
CA THR A 107 11.99 15.91 18.90
C THR A 107 12.00 15.32 17.48
N ILE A 108 11.01 15.69 16.67
CA ILE A 108 10.93 15.31 15.26
C ILE A 108 11.64 16.37 14.40
N LEU A 109 12.64 15.96 13.63
CA LEU A 109 13.45 16.84 12.79
C LEU A 109 12.72 17.17 11.46
N PRO A 110 12.99 18.34 10.86
CA PRO A 110 12.31 18.78 9.63
C PRO A 110 12.51 17.86 8.40
N ASN A 111 13.62 17.10 8.35
CA ASN A 111 13.93 16.18 7.26
C ASN A 111 13.78 14.70 7.66
N VAL A 112 12.91 14.43 8.64
CA VAL A 112 12.63 13.07 9.12
C VAL A 112 12.19 12.18 7.96
N GLY A 113 12.68 10.94 7.95
CA GLY A 113 12.42 9.97 6.89
C GLY A 113 13.24 10.15 5.60
N GLY A 114 14.12 11.15 5.47
CA GLY A 114 14.92 11.37 4.25
C GLY A 114 16.10 10.40 4.03
N TYR A 115 17.28 10.92 3.67
CA TYR A 115 18.52 10.15 3.48
C TYR A 115 19.18 9.69 4.79
N LEU A 116 19.01 10.48 5.86
CA LEU A 116 19.62 10.27 7.18
C LEU A 116 19.21 8.99 7.96
N PRO A 117 18.00 8.40 7.79
CA PRO A 117 17.60 7.13 8.40
C PRO A 117 18.42 5.90 7.96
N ILE A 118 19.21 5.98 6.88
CA ILE A 118 19.61 4.80 6.09
C ILE A 118 21.07 4.37 6.34
N ILE A 119 21.84 5.13 7.13
CA ILE A 119 23.28 4.91 7.29
C ILE A 119 23.56 4.28 8.67
N GLU A 120 23.77 2.97 8.68
CA GLU A 120 24.18 2.11 9.82
C GLU A 120 23.14 1.78 10.90
N GLN A 121 22.68 0.52 10.87
CA GLN A 121 21.93 -0.12 11.95
C GLN A 121 22.89 -0.92 12.84
N GLY A 122 23.04 -0.50 14.09
CA GLY A 122 23.82 -1.23 15.10
C GLY A 122 23.13 -2.51 15.59
N MET A 123 23.85 -3.29 16.43
CA MET A 123 23.41 -4.60 16.96
C MET A 123 22.42 -4.53 18.14
N THR A 124 21.92 -3.35 18.53
CA THR A 124 21.15 -3.16 19.77
C THR A 124 19.64 -3.10 19.53
N THR A 125 18.86 -3.61 20.49
CA THR A 125 17.39 -3.80 20.40
C THR A 125 16.54 -2.58 20.78
N THR A 126 17.13 -1.40 20.98
CA THR A 126 16.39 -0.17 21.28
C THR A 126 16.90 1.00 20.46
N GLY A 127 16.01 1.60 19.66
CA GLY A 127 16.11 3.02 19.31
C GLY A 127 16.40 3.39 17.86
N TYR A 128 16.88 2.49 16.98
CA TYR A 128 17.18 2.92 15.61
C TYR A 128 16.79 1.84 14.58
N CYS A 129 15.61 2.02 13.96
CA CYS A 129 14.90 1.12 13.01
C CYS A 129 14.17 -0.07 13.65
N ARG A 130 13.24 0.21 14.59
CA ARG A 130 12.53 -0.81 15.39
C ARG A 130 11.96 -1.92 14.49
N TYR A 131 12.30 -3.15 14.83
CA TYR A 131 11.83 -4.39 14.19
C TYR A 131 12.26 -4.65 12.74
N ARG A 132 13.02 -3.75 12.09
CA ARG A 132 13.65 -4.05 10.79
C ARG A 132 14.58 -5.27 10.83
N GLN A 133 15.19 -5.53 11.98
CA GLN A 133 16.02 -6.71 12.22
C GLN A 133 15.24 -8.03 12.10
N ALA A 134 13.90 -7.98 12.15
CA ALA A 134 13.05 -9.13 11.87
C ALA A 134 13.01 -9.50 10.37
N VAL A 135 13.57 -8.65 9.50
CA VAL A 135 13.81 -8.99 8.10
C VAL A 135 15.28 -9.39 7.95
N PRO A 136 15.59 -10.63 7.56
CA PRO A 136 16.96 -11.05 7.30
C PRO A 136 17.62 -10.17 6.24
N VAL A 137 18.95 -10.06 6.28
CA VAL A 137 19.67 -9.32 5.24
C VAL A 137 19.68 -10.09 3.92
N GLY A 138 19.77 -11.42 3.94
CA GLY A 138 19.77 -12.25 2.72
C GLY A 138 19.02 -13.57 2.89
N ARG A 139 18.91 -14.33 1.80
CA ARG A 139 18.09 -15.54 1.68
C ARG A 139 16.63 -15.25 2.05
N GLY A 140 15.94 -14.55 1.14
CA GLY A 140 14.52 -14.19 1.22
C GLY A 140 14.25 -12.92 2.01
N GLY A 141 15.29 -12.12 2.25
CA GLY A 141 15.22 -10.87 3.00
C GLY A 141 15.63 -9.67 2.13
N ARG A 142 16.13 -8.61 2.76
CA ARG A 142 16.30 -7.29 2.10
C ARG A 142 17.11 -7.30 0.81
N LEU A 143 18.26 -8.00 0.76
CA LEU A 143 19.08 -8.06 -0.46
C LEU A 143 18.34 -8.70 -1.65
N ASP A 144 17.52 -9.71 -1.37
CA ASP A 144 16.74 -10.39 -2.39
C ASP A 144 15.57 -9.51 -2.83
N THR A 145 14.89 -8.83 -1.90
CA THR A 145 13.82 -7.88 -2.20
C THR A 145 14.33 -6.66 -2.99
N ASP A 146 15.44 -6.05 -2.56
CA ASP A 146 16.06 -4.85 -3.17
C ASP A 146 16.41 -5.00 -4.66
N THR A 147 16.69 -6.23 -5.06
CA THR A 147 17.03 -6.56 -6.45
C THR A 147 15.88 -7.27 -7.16
N ASN A 148 14.82 -7.60 -6.43
CA ASN A 148 13.80 -8.57 -6.80
C ASN A 148 14.44 -9.82 -7.39
N PHE A 149 15.35 -10.42 -6.62
CA PHE A 149 16.17 -11.58 -7.02
C PHE A 149 16.95 -11.37 -8.33
N GLY A 150 17.37 -10.13 -8.60
CA GLY A 150 18.05 -9.72 -9.82
C GLY A 150 17.13 -9.37 -11.00
N LEU A 151 15.83 -9.67 -10.91
CA LEU A 151 14.87 -9.41 -11.99
C LEU A 151 14.75 -7.94 -12.32
N ARG A 152 14.81 -7.05 -11.32
CA ARG A 152 14.69 -5.61 -11.55
C ARG A 152 15.64 -5.13 -12.65
N LYS A 153 16.94 -5.44 -12.53
CA LYS A 153 17.95 -4.96 -13.49
C LYS A 153 17.93 -5.73 -14.81
N ALA A 154 17.51 -6.99 -14.79
CA ALA A 154 17.42 -7.82 -15.99
C ALA A 154 16.18 -7.49 -16.84
N PHE A 155 15.10 -7.03 -16.20
CA PHE A 155 13.79 -6.89 -16.82
C PHE A 155 13.34 -5.43 -16.93
N LEU A 156 13.34 -4.64 -15.85
CA LEU A 156 12.76 -3.29 -15.90
C LEU A 156 13.63 -2.34 -16.74
N PRO A 157 13.01 -1.47 -17.56
CA PRO A 157 13.74 -0.45 -18.31
C PRO A 157 14.22 0.64 -17.36
N GLN A 158 15.42 1.16 -17.56
CA GLN A 158 15.98 2.23 -16.72
C GLN A 158 15.78 3.59 -17.35
N GLY A 159 15.01 4.44 -16.68
CA GLY A 159 14.76 5.82 -17.08
C GLY A 159 15.92 6.77 -16.77
N THR A 160 15.65 8.08 -16.92
CA THR A 160 16.62 9.13 -16.58
C THR A 160 16.63 9.48 -15.10
N ARG A 161 15.50 9.27 -14.40
CA ARG A 161 15.38 9.45 -12.95
C ARG A 161 16.26 8.43 -12.22
N LYS A 162 17.03 8.89 -11.24
CA LYS A 162 17.90 8.05 -10.41
C LYS A 162 17.88 8.55 -8.98
N TYR A 163 17.99 7.61 -8.04
CA TYR A 163 18.17 7.94 -6.64
C TYR A 163 19.46 8.74 -6.45
N SER A 164 19.33 9.89 -5.81
CA SER A 164 20.43 10.75 -5.41
C SER A 164 20.20 11.16 -3.96
N PRO A 165 20.94 10.57 -2.99
CA PRO A 165 20.78 10.82 -1.55
C PRO A 165 20.41 12.24 -1.13
N LEU A 166 21.17 13.25 -1.57
CA LEU A 166 21.01 14.63 -1.13
C LEU A 166 19.94 15.40 -1.92
N GLN A 167 19.43 14.83 -3.01
CA GLN A 167 18.46 15.45 -3.91
C GLN A 167 17.12 14.72 -3.93
N GLN A 168 17.06 13.50 -3.38
CA GLN A 168 15.86 12.70 -3.32
C GLN A 168 14.86 13.39 -2.37
N PRO A 169 13.64 13.71 -2.85
CA PRO A 169 12.58 14.21 -1.98
C PRO A 169 12.31 13.26 -0.81
N THR A 170 12.08 13.82 0.37
CA THR A 170 11.65 13.01 1.51
C THR A 170 10.17 12.65 1.40
N ALA A 171 9.75 11.57 2.05
CA ALA A 171 8.34 11.20 2.15
C ALA A 171 7.52 12.35 2.74
N GLN A 172 8.07 13.07 3.73
CA GLN A 172 7.41 14.23 4.32
C GLN A 172 7.20 15.37 3.31
N GLN A 173 8.20 15.70 2.49
CA GLN A 173 8.05 16.74 1.47
C GLN A 173 6.95 16.39 0.47
N VAL A 174 6.96 15.15 -0.01
CA VAL A 174 5.98 14.66 -0.99
C VAL A 174 4.57 14.58 -0.38
N MET A 175 4.42 14.09 0.85
CA MET A 175 3.14 14.07 1.56
C MET A 175 2.59 15.48 1.79
N ILE A 176 3.43 16.43 2.23
CA ILE A 176 3.01 17.81 2.44
C ILE A 176 2.52 18.43 1.13
N GLU A 177 3.27 18.27 0.03
CA GLU A 177 2.88 18.81 -1.27
C GLU A 177 1.55 18.21 -1.75
N ALA A 178 1.45 16.88 -1.81
CA ALA A 178 0.26 16.17 -2.27
C ALA A 178 -0.98 16.48 -1.41
N ILE A 179 -0.86 16.41 -0.09
CA ILE A 179 -2.00 16.60 0.83
C ILE A 179 -2.40 18.08 0.93
N SER A 180 -1.45 19.02 0.81
CA SER A 180 -1.79 20.46 0.83
C SER A 180 -2.55 20.92 -0.40
N ALA A 181 -2.41 20.24 -1.54
CA ALA A 181 -3.06 20.59 -2.80
C ALA A 181 -4.59 20.33 -2.82
N GLY A 182 -5.11 19.53 -1.89
CA GLY A 182 -6.56 19.31 -1.74
C GLY A 182 -6.91 17.97 -1.11
N PRO A 183 -8.22 17.63 -1.09
CA PRO A 183 -8.68 16.35 -0.59
C PRO A 183 -7.99 15.16 -1.28
N ILE A 184 -7.64 14.14 -0.50
CA ILE A 184 -6.87 12.99 -0.96
C ILE A 184 -7.16 11.76 -0.09
N THR A 185 -7.12 10.59 -0.72
CA THR A 185 -7.19 9.29 -0.05
C THR A 185 -5.77 8.72 0.11
N VAL A 186 -5.47 8.16 1.27
CA VAL A 186 -4.13 7.62 1.58
C VAL A 186 -4.19 6.10 1.65
N PHE A 187 -3.33 5.43 0.89
CA PHE A 187 -3.18 3.97 0.88
C PHE A 187 -1.88 3.65 1.62
N LEU A 188 -1.96 2.91 2.73
CA LEU A 188 -0.82 2.46 3.51
C LEU A 188 -0.67 0.95 3.32
N ILE A 189 0.36 0.54 2.57
CA ILE A 189 0.69 -0.87 2.32
C ILE A 189 2.05 -1.28 2.87
N GLY A 190 2.76 -0.37 3.54
CA GLY A 190 3.93 -0.69 4.36
C GLY A 190 3.70 -0.30 5.83
N ALA A 191 4.79 -0.24 6.61
CA ALA A 191 4.74 0.33 7.95
C ALA A 191 4.16 1.77 7.94
N HIS A 192 3.49 2.16 9.02
CA HIS A 192 2.78 3.45 9.08
C HIS A 192 3.69 4.66 9.41
N THR A 193 5.00 4.46 9.52
CA THR A 193 5.99 5.42 10.01
C THR A 193 5.89 6.79 9.34
N ASN A 194 5.90 6.80 8.00
CA ASN A 194 5.91 8.04 7.23
C ASN A 194 4.65 8.87 7.49
N PHE A 195 3.49 8.21 7.48
CA PHE A 195 2.22 8.89 7.64
C PHE A 195 1.97 9.32 9.09
N ALA A 196 2.40 8.52 10.08
CA ALA A 196 2.35 8.92 11.49
C ALA A 196 3.21 10.18 11.75
N LEU A 197 4.43 10.21 11.19
CA LEU A 197 5.31 11.40 11.24
C LEU A 197 4.65 12.61 10.60
N PHE A 198 4.01 12.42 9.45
CA PHE A 198 3.26 13.48 8.78
C PHE A 198 2.15 14.03 9.67
N LEU A 199 1.34 13.15 10.29
CA LEU A 199 0.24 13.54 11.17
C LEU A 199 0.72 14.30 12.41
N MET A 200 1.84 13.88 13.01
CA MET A 200 2.43 14.54 14.19
C MET A 200 3.00 15.93 13.86
N ASN A 201 3.63 16.08 12.70
CA ASN A 201 4.27 17.34 12.29
C ASN A 201 3.30 18.31 11.60
N ASN A 202 2.25 17.80 10.96
CA ASN A 202 1.33 18.59 10.13
C ASN A 202 -0.14 18.37 10.51
N PRO A 203 -0.54 18.51 11.79
CA PRO A 203 -1.90 18.23 12.25
C PRO A 203 -2.96 19.08 11.53
N GLN A 204 -2.59 20.28 11.04
CA GLN A 204 -3.46 21.15 10.27
C GLN A 204 -3.86 20.61 8.89
N LEU A 205 -3.02 19.74 8.30
CA LEU A 205 -3.25 19.14 6.98
C LEU A 205 -4.08 17.85 7.05
N LYS A 206 -4.25 17.27 8.25
CA LYS A 206 -5.09 16.09 8.50
C LYS A 206 -6.49 16.21 7.88
N LYS A 207 -7.09 17.40 7.90
CA LYS A 207 -8.44 17.67 7.36
C LYS A 207 -8.58 17.47 5.84
N ASN A 208 -7.46 17.39 5.11
CA ASN A 208 -7.45 17.13 3.68
C ASN A 208 -7.38 15.63 3.37
N VAL A 209 -7.18 14.77 4.37
CA VAL A 209 -7.21 13.33 4.17
C VAL A 209 -8.64 12.85 4.37
N GLU A 210 -9.26 12.39 3.28
CA GLU A 210 -10.67 11.97 3.27
C GLU A 210 -10.83 10.59 3.90
N HIS A 211 -9.93 9.67 3.55
CA HIS A 211 -9.97 8.29 4.00
C HIS A 211 -8.57 7.69 4.01
N ILE A 212 -8.34 6.71 4.88
CA ILE A 212 -7.11 5.90 4.92
C ILE A 212 -7.49 4.44 4.67
N TYR A 213 -6.87 3.82 3.68
CA TYR A 213 -6.96 2.38 3.46
C TYR A 213 -5.65 1.73 3.90
N VAL A 214 -5.74 0.71 4.75
CA VAL A 214 -4.60 0.05 5.37
C VAL A 214 -4.56 -1.41 4.95
N MET A 215 -3.45 -1.87 4.38
CA MET A 215 -3.10 -3.29 4.39
C MET A 215 -2.32 -3.57 5.66
N GLY A 216 -2.90 -4.35 6.56
CA GLY A 216 -2.19 -4.76 7.77
C GLY A 216 -3.11 -5.17 8.92
N GLY A 217 -2.49 -5.75 9.94
CA GLY A 217 -3.18 -6.29 11.12
C GLY A 217 -3.79 -7.69 10.90
N GLY A 218 -4.18 -8.31 12.01
CA GLY A 218 -5.02 -9.52 12.04
C GLY A 218 -6.00 -9.35 13.19
N VAL A 219 -7.30 -9.25 12.89
CA VAL A 219 -8.33 -8.85 13.86
C VAL A 219 -8.99 -10.08 14.50
N ARG A 220 -9.42 -11.02 13.66
CA ARG A 220 -10.02 -12.31 13.97
C ARG A 220 -9.37 -13.45 13.14
N SER A 221 -8.17 -13.24 12.58
CA SER A 221 -7.48 -14.15 11.66
C SER A 221 -7.41 -15.59 12.17
N GLU A 222 -8.23 -16.50 11.67
CA GLU A 222 -8.16 -17.91 12.08
C GLU A 222 -7.05 -18.63 11.32
N ASN A 223 -6.23 -19.46 11.99
CA ASN A 223 -5.29 -20.33 11.30
C ASN A 223 -6.03 -21.55 10.73
N PRO A 224 -6.21 -21.69 9.41
CA PRO A 224 -6.95 -22.85 8.86
C PRO A 224 -6.26 -24.20 9.16
N ASN A 225 -4.98 -24.20 9.54
CA ASN A 225 -4.22 -25.41 9.90
C ASN A 225 -3.97 -25.56 11.42
N GLY A 226 -4.31 -24.57 12.25
CA GLY A 226 -3.93 -24.51 13.67
C GLY A 226 -2.40 -24.60 13.92
N CYS A 227 -1.98 -24.78 15.17
CA CYS A 227 -0.56 -25.06 15.51
C CYS A 227 -0.20 -26.55 15.42
N CYS A 228 -1.10 -27.40 14.93
CA CYS A 228 -0.88 -28.84 14.88
C CYS A 228 -0.16 -29.20 13.58
N PRO A 229 1.05 -29.78 13.63
CA PRO A 229 1.67 -30.36 12.43
C PRO A 229 0.74 -31.39 11.78
N ARG A 230 0.87 -31.63 10.46
CA ARG A 230 0.07 -32.65 9.74
C ARG A 230 0.08 -34.06 10.37
N ASN A 231 1.10 -34.37 11.20
CA ASN A 231 1.26 -35.64 11.93
C ASN A 231 1.09 -35.48 13.46
N ALA A 232 0.32 -34.48 13.92
CA ALA A 232 0.12 -34.28 15.34
C ALA A 232 -0.67 -35.44 15.98
N SER A 233 -0.30 -35.75 17.23
CA SER A 233 -1.06 -36.63 18.12
C SER A 233 -2.53 -36.22 18.17
N SER A 234 -3.44 -37.19 18.40
CA SER A 234 -4.89 -36.95 18.63
C SER A 234 -5.18 -36.05 19.84
N SER A 235 -4.16 -35.74 20.65
CA SER A 235 -4.22 -34.75 21.74
C SER A 235 -4.08 -33.30 21.27
N CYS A 236 -3.62 -33.03 20.04
CA CYS A 236 -3.53 -31.69 19.47
C CYS A 236 -4.87 -31.32 18.85
N GLN A 237 -5.65 -30.46 19.52
CA GLN A 237 -6.93 -30.00 18.99
C GLN A 237 -6.71 -28.73 18.14
N PRO A 238 -7.13 -28.73 16.85
CA PRO A 238 -6.95 -27.59 15.94
C PRO A 238 -7.51 -26.25 16.44
N GLY A 239 -8.41 -26.26 17.43
CA GLY A 239 -9.03 -25.06 18.01
C GLY A 239 -8.20 -24.29 19.06
N GLN A 240 -6.98 -24.71 19.39
CA GLN A 240 -6.16 -24.00 20.40
C GLN A 240 -5.22 -22.92 19.83
N CYS A 241 -5.31 -22.61 18.53
CA CYS A 241 -4.48 -21.59 17.90
C CYS A 241 -5.24 -20.71 16.89
N GLY A 242 -5.89 -19.67 17.40
CA GLY A 242 -6.07 -18.38 16.70
C GLY A 242 -5.19 -17.35 17.42
N TYR A 243 -4.60 -16.32 16.81
CA TYR A 243 -4.78 -15.72 15.49
C TYR A 243 -3.38 -15.52 14.87
N PRO A 244 -2.97 -16.22 13.80
CA PRO A 244 -1.60 -16.14 13.34
C PRO A 244 -1.39 -14.80 12.62
N GLY A 245 -0.52 -13.99 13.19
CA GLY A 245 0.23 -12.99 12.44
C GLY A 245 1.08 -13.64 11.35
N ASN A 246 1.81 -12.83 10.59
CA ASN A 246 2.59 -13.29 9.45
C ASN A 246 4.10 -13.07 9.60
N LEU A 247 4.61 -12.83 10.83
CA LEU A 247 6.04 -12.60 11.08
C LEU A 247 6.94 -13.74 10.54
N PHE A 248 7.98 -13.36 9.80
CA PHE A 248 8.91 -14.25 9.11
C PHE A 248 9.99 -14.76 10.06
N THR A 249 10.57 -13.85 10.85
CA THR A 249 11.37 -14.18 12.04
C THR A 249 10.54 -13.88 13.29
N ASP A 250 10.91 -14.45 14.43
CA ASP A 250 10.28 -14.14 15.72
C ASP A 250 8.81 -14.57 15.89
N TYR A 251 8.25 -15.36 14.96
CA TYR A 251 6.90 -15.92 15.11
C TYR A 251 6.72 -16.74 16.41
N ASN A 252 7.80 -17.33 16.94
CA ASN A 252 7.76 -18.08 18.21
C ASN A 252 7.55 -17.18 19.43
N SER A 253 8.04 -15.94 19.40
CA SER A 253 7.92 -14.97 20.49
C SER A 253 6.74 -14.03 20.30
N ASN A 254 6.32 -13.80 19.05
CA ASN A 254 5.14 -13.02 18.70
C ASN A 254 4.37 -13.66 17.53
N PRO A 255 3.47 -14.62 17.83
CA PRO A 255 2.70 -15.31 16.79
C PRO A 255 1.49 -14.50 16.30
N TYR A 256 1.23 -13.30 16.83
CA TYR A 256 -0.04 -12.58 16.62
C TYR A 256 0.10 -11.38 15.68
N ALA A 257 1.30 -10.82 15.55
CA ALA A 257 1.47 -9.56 14.85
C ALA A 257 1.56 -9.75 13.32
N GLU A 258 0.88 -8.85 12.62
CA GLU A 258 1.07 -8.66 11.18
C GLU A 258 2.26 -7.72 10.96
N PHE A 259 3.03 -7.97 9.89
CA PHE A 259 4.30 -7.34 9.57
C PHE A 259 4.27 -5.80 9.47
N ASN A 260 3.34 -5.22 8.74
CA ASN A 260 3.24 -3.77 8.56
C ASN A 260 2.97 -3.07 9.89
N ILE A 261 2.08 -3.64 10.72
CA ILE A 261 1.83 -3.13 12.07
C ILE A 261 3.02 -3.39 13.00
N PHE A 262 3.69 -4.54 12.88
CA PHE A 262 4.86 -4.90 13.68
C PHE A 262 6.08 -4.03 13.38
N GLY A 263 6.24 -3.59 12.13
CA GLY A 263 7.37 -2.75 11.72
C GLY A 263 7.40 -1.39 12.38
N ASP A 264 6.24 -0.84 12.74
CA ASP A 264 6.16 0.33 13.64
C ASP A 264 4.82 0.39 14.39
N PRO A 265 4.69 -0.31 15.54
CA PRO A 265 3.44 -0.36 16.28
C PRO A 265 3.03 1.00 16.86
N PHE A 266 4.01 1.87 17.14
CA PHE A 266 3.73 3.21 17.63
C PHE A 266 3.16 4.09 16.53
N ALA A 267 3.74 4.05 15.33
CA ALA A 267 3.19 4.75 14.18
C ALA A 267 1.80 4.22 13.82
N ALA A 268 1.59 2.91 13.86
CA ALA A 268 0.27 2.33 13.63
C ALA A 268 -0.76 2.82 14.65
N TYR A 269 -0.38 2.89 15.93
CA TYR A 269 -1.20 3.50 16.96
C TYR A 269 -1.56 4.96 16.63
N GLN A 270 -0.60 5.78 16.19
CA GLN A 270 -0.85 7.18 15.82
C GLN A 270 -1.83 7.29 14.65
N VAL A 271 -1.68 6.46 13.62
CA VAL A 271 -2.58 6.45 12.45
C VAL A 271 -4.00 6.06 12.88
N PHE A 272 -4.16 4.94 13.59
CA PHE A 272 -5.49 4.47 14.03
C PHE A 272 -6.20 5.43 14.99
N HIS A 273 -5.46 6.24 15.75
CA HIS A 273 -6.03 7.24 16.67
C HIS A 273 -6.08 8.66 16.07
N SER A 274 -5.63 8.84 14.83
CA SER A 274 -5.88 10.07 14.10
C SER A 274 -7.34 9.98 13.68
N GLY A 275 -8.34 10.63 14.28
CA GLY A 275 -9.76 10.47 13.83
C GLY A 275 -10.14 10.84 12.37
N ILE A 276 -9.39 10.41 11.35
CA ILE A 276 -9.73 10.28 9.92
C ILE A 276 -10.46 8.92 9.77
N PRO A 277 -11.44 8.79 8.86
CA PRO A 277 -12.01 7.49 8.49
C PRO A 277 -10.95 6.49 8.01
N ILE A 278 -11.02 5.24 8.50
CA ILE A 278 -10.05 4.18 8.17
C ILE A 278 -10.79 2.91 7.78
N THR A 279 -10.38 2.31 6.67
CA THR A 279 -10.71 0.92 6.32
C THR A 279 -9.45 0.08 6.45
N VAL A 280 -9.51 -0.94 7.30
CA VAL A 280 -8.43 -1.91 7.46
C VAL A 280 -8.77 -3.15 6.63
N VAL A 281 -7.82 -3.59 5.80
CA VAL A 281 -7.86 -4.87 5.08
C VAL A 281 -6.83 -5.78 5.73
N PRO A 282 -7.22 -6.54 6.78
CA PRO A 282 -6.30 -7.33 7.58
C PRO A 282 -6.05 -8.71 6.97
N LEU A 283 -5.17 -9.48 7.64
CA LEU A 283 -4.89 -10.88 7.33
C LEU A 283 -6.14 -11.75 7.23
N ASP A 284 -7.17 -11.46 8.02
CA ASP A 284 -8.48 -12.13 7.95
C ASP A 284 -9.06 -12.12 6.55
N ALA A 285 -8.99 -10.97 5.87
CA ALA A 285 -9.56 -10.77 4.55
C ALA A 285 -8.56 -11.27 3.49
N THR A 286 -7.29 -10.88 3.59
CA THR A 286 -6.27 -11.22 2.59
C THR A 286 -5.92 -12.71 2.58
N ASN A 287 -6.09 -13.44 3.69
CA ASN A 287 -5.83 -14.87 3.73
C ASN A 287 -6.95 -15.69 3.03
N THR A 288 -8.07 -15.08 2.64
CA THR A 288 -9.13 -15.76 1.89
C THR A 288 -8.81 -15.92 0.40
N ILE A 289 -7.76 -15.25 -0.08
CA ILE A 289 -7.37 -15.18 -1.50
C ILE A 289 -5.91 -15.65 -1.73
N PRO A 290 -5.58 -16.92 -1.46
CA PRO A 290 -4.24 -17.45 -1.73
C PRO A 290 -3.92 -17.45 -3.23
N VAL A 291 -2.64 -17.31 -3.56
CA VAL A 291 -2.11 -17.64 -4.88
C VAL A 291 -2.14 -19.17 -5.03
N THR A 292 -3.21 -19.68 -5.64
CA THR A 292 -3.37 -21.11 -5.90
C THR A 292 -2.56 -21.55 -7.12
N GLU A 293 -2.41 -22.87 -7.30
CA GLU A 293 -1.78 -23.41 -8.50
C GLU A 293 -2.59 -23.06 -9.77
N GLU A 294 -3.91 -23.05 -9.68
CA GLU A 294 -4.80 -22.67 -10.79
C GLU A 294 -4.60 -21.20 -11.18
N PHE A 295 -4.57 -20.29 -10.20
CA PHE A 295 -4.27 -18.88 -10.47
C PHE A 295 -2.87 -18.72 -11.08
N PHE A 296 -1.88 -19.40 -10.52
CA PHE A 296 -0.50 -19.31 -11.00
C PHE A 296 -0.38 -19.79 -12.45
N ARG A 297 -1.01 -20.90 -12.83
CA ARG A 297 -1.04 -21.41 -14.21
C ARG A 297 -1.81 -20.48 -15.14
N ALA A 298 -2.97 -19.99 -14.72
CA ALA A 298 -3.75 -19.04 -15.52
C ALA A 298 -2.94 -17.76 -15.79
N PHE A 299 -2.19 -17.28 -14.79
CA PHE A 299 -1.31 -16.14 -14.96
C PHE A 299 -0.08 -16.48 -15.81
N GLU A 300 0.48 -17.70 -15.71
CA GLU A 300 1.54 -18.18 -16.61
C GLU A 300 1.12 -18.12 -18.09
N GLU A 301 -0.13 -18.45 -18.37
CA GLU A 301 -0.71 -18.43 -19.72
C GLU A 301 -1.14 -17.02 -20.19
N SER A 302 -1.30 -16.06 -19.27
CA SER A 302 -1.93 -14.76 -19.53
C SER A 302 -1.05 -13.55 -19.15
N GLN A 303 0.16 -13.48 -19.73
CA GLN A 303 1.09 -12.34 -19.59
C GLN A 303 1.16 -11.48 -20.87
N GLY A 304 0.02 -10.99 -21.34
CA GLY A 304 -0.06 -10.25 -22.60
C GLY A 304 0.62 -8.87 -22.61
N THR A 305 1.07 -8.38 -21.45
CA THR A 305 1.74 -7.07 -21.33
C THR A 305 3.06 -7.18 -20.57
N TYR A 306 3.93 -6.20 -20.78
CA TYR A 306 5.26 -6.19 -20.19
C TYR A 306 5.22 -6.09 -18.66
N GLU A 307 4.26 -5.34 -18.11
CA GLU A 307 4.04 -5.25 -16.66
C GLU A 307 3.57 -6.59 -16.08
N ALA A 308 2.67 -7.29 -16.80
CA ALA A 308 2.14 -8.57 -16.38
C ALA A 308 3.23 -9.64 -16.33
N GLU A 309 4.12 -9.66 -17.32
CA GLU A 309 5.28 -10.56 -17.33
C GLU A 309 6.24 -10.26 -16.18
N TYR A 310 6.52 -8.98 -15.89
CA TYR A 310 7.33 -8.62 -14.73
C TYR A 310 6.72 -9.09 -13.41
N CYS A 311 5.41 -8.86 -13.22
CA CYS A 311 4.67 -9.31 -12.04
C CYS A 311 4.74 -10.83 -11.89
N PHE A 312 4.53 -11.57 -12.98
CA PHE A 312 4.59 -13.03 -12.96
C PHE A 312 5.99 -13.56 -12.63
N GLN A 313 7.06 -13.03 -13.24
CA GLN A 313 8.43 -13.45 -12.95
C GLN A 313 8.80 -13.18 -11.48
N SER A 314 8.36 -12.04 -10.94
CA SER A 314 8.55 -11.68 -9.52
C SER A 314 7.85 -12.70 -8.61
N LEU A 315 6.57 -12.97 -8.88
CA LEU A 315 5.77 -13.97 -8.15
C LEU A 315 6.39 -15.37 -8.24
N LYS A 316 6.79 -15.80 -9.44
CA LYS A 316 7.44 -17.10 -9.69
C LYS A 316 8.71 -17.26 -8.88
N THR A 317 9.51 -16.20 -8.79
CA THR A 317 10.76 -16.25 -8.03
C THR A 317 10.50 -16.32 -6.53
N LYS A 318 9.55 -15.53 -6.01
CA LYS A 318 9.15 -15.55 -4.60
C LYS A 318 8.54 -16.90 -4.19
N THR A 319 7.69 -17.49 -5.02
CA THR A 319 7.05 -18.80 -4.75
C THR A 319 8.03 -19.96 -4.86
N ALA A 320 8.95 -19.94 -5.84
CA ALA A 320 10.01 -20.94 -5.96
C ALA A 320 10.96 -20.89 -4.76
N PHE A 321 11.37 -19.69 -4.34
CA PHE A 321 12.17 -19.49 -3.14
C PHE A 321 11.47 -20.04 -1.89
N ARG A 322 10.19 -19.71 -1.69
CA ARG A 322 9.40 -20.18 -0.54
C ARG A 322 9.22 -21.69 -0.55
N SER A 323 8.96 -22.29 -1.72
CA SER A 323 8.84 -23.75 -1.88
C SER A 323 10.15 -24.49 -1.56
N SER A 324 11.31 -23.90 -1.87
CA SER A 324 12.60 -24.51 -1.53
C SER A 324 12.91 -24.52 -0.04
N ASN A 325 12.35 -23.58 0.72
CA ASN A 325 12.57 -23.44 2.17
C ASN A 325 11.42 -24.01 3.01
N GLN A 326 10.21 -24.11 2.45
CA GLN A 326 9.02 -24.70 3.05
C GLN A 326 8.27 -25.57 2.02
N PRO A 327 8.74 -26.81 1.77
CA PRO A 327 8.31 -27.66 0.64
C PRO A 327 6.86 -28.19 0.69
N ASN A 328 5.96 -27.58 1.48
CA ASN A 328 4.56 -27.99 1.61
C ASN A 328 3.56 -26.82 1.75
N THR A 329 3.97 -25.57 1.48
CA THR A 329 3.11 -24.38 1.62
C THR A 329 3.17 -23.51 0.36
N TYR A 330 2.23 -23.75 -0.57
CA TYR A 330 1.77 -22.69 -1.46
C TYR A 330 0.94 -21.73 -0.61
N SER A 331 1.55 -20.70 -0.04
CA SER A 331 0.79 -19.72 0.77
C SER A 331 1.39 -18.32 0.62
N TYR A 332 1.56 -17.88 -0.63
CA TYR A 332 1.69 -16.47 -0.93
C TYR A 332 0.28 -15.89 -1.14
N PHE A 333 0.04 -14.68 -0.68
CA PHE A 333 -1.25 -14.01 -0.80
C PHE A 333 -1.04 -12.66 -1.46
N MET A 334 -2.08 -12.16 -2.13
CA MET A 334 -2.02 -10.88 -2.83
C MET A 334 -2.43 -9.74 -1.90
N TRP A 335 -1.70 -9.56 -0.80
CA TRP A 335 -2.06 -8.67 0.31
C TRP A 335 -2.37 -7.23 -0.14
N ASP A 336 -1.39 -6.54 -0.71
CA ASP A 336 -1.50 -5.12 -1.03
C ASP A 336 -2.40 -4.84 -2.22
N SER A 337 -2.31 -5.68 -3.26
CA SER A 337 -3.15 -5.52 -4.45
C SER A 337 -4.62 -5.81 -4.15
N PHE A 338 -4.91 -6.69 -3.19
CA PHE A 338 -6.28 -6.90 -2.73
C PHE A 338 -6.81 -5.69 -1.96
N MET A 339 -6.00 -5.11 -1.05
CA MET A 339 -6.39 -3.86 -0.39
C MET A 339 -6.67 -2.77 -1.42
N ALA A 340 -5.80 -2.59 -2.42
CA ALA A 340 -6.00 -1.61 -3.47
C ALA A 340 -7.29 -1.85 -4.27
N GLY A 341 -7.60 -3.11 -4.60
CA GLY A 341 -8.86 -3.48 -5.26
C GLY A 341 -10.09 -3.17 -4.41
N VAL A 342 -10.08 -3.56 -3.13
CA VAL A 342 -11.16 -3.25 -2.17
C VAL A 342 -11.38 -1.74 -2.07
N ALA A 343 -10.30 -0.96 -1.90
CA ALA A 343 -10.37 0.48 -1.77
C ALA A 343 -10.99 1.14 -3.02
N VAL A 344 -10.52 0.77 -4.22
CA VAL A 344 -11.05 1.29 -5.49
C VAL A 344 -12.53 0.93 -5.66
N SER A 345 -12.92 -0.30 -5.31
CA SER A 345 -14.31 -0.74 -5.38
C SER A 345 -15.21 0.06 -4.43
N ILE A 346 -14.78 0.32 -3.20
CA ILE A 346 -15.51 1.18 -2.24
C ILE A 346 -15.64 2.61 -2.79
N MET A 347 -14.56 3.17 -3.33
CA MET A 347 -14.55 4.52 -3.89
C MET A 347 -15.48 4.67 -5.11
N CYS A 348 -15.70 3.61 -5.88
CA CYS A 348 -16.67 3.57 -6.98
C CYS A 348 -18.13 3.36 -6.51
N SER A 349 -18.37 2.94 -5.27
CA SER A 349 -19.70 2.58 -4.80
C SER A 349 -20.63 3.79 -4.67
N SER A 350 -21.95 3.55 -4.76
CA SER A 350 -22.96 4.61 -4.59
C SER A 350 -23.08 5.14 -3.15
N ASP A 351 -22.57 4.39 -2.17
CA ASP A 351 -22.44 4.82 -0.77
C ASP A 351 -21.09 4.39 -0.19
N PRO A 352 -20.02 5.15 -0.45
CA PRO A 352 -18.65 4.82 0.00
C PRO A 352 -18.52 4.72 1.52
N ASN A 353 -19.44 5.32 2.28
CA ASN A 353 -19.40 5.29 3.74
C ASN A 353 -19.89 3.96 4.33
N ASN A 354 -20.64 3.17 3.54
CA ASN A 354 -21.12 1.86 3.97
C ASN A 354 -20.05 0.76 3.81
N GLY A 355 -18.98 1.03 3.05
CA GLY A 355 -17.87 0.10 2.84
C GLY A 355 -18.21 -1.13 1.97
N GLU A 356 -19.41 -1.15 1.37
CA GLU A 356 -19.79 -2.18 0.41
C GLU A 356 -18.84 -2.19 -0.79
N ASN A 357 -18.41 -3.38 -1.19
CA ASN A 357 -17.48 -3.57 -2.30
C ASN A 357 -17.72 -4.91 -3.00
N GLU A 358 -17.15 -5.06 -4.20
CA GLU A 358 -17.35 -6.24 -5.05
C GLU A 358 -16.66 -7.50 -4.53
N PHE A 359 -15.76 -7.36 -3.55
CA PHE A 359 -14.89 -8.44 -3.08
C PHE A 359 -15.32 -9.02 -1.72
N ALA A 360 -16.10 -8.28 -0.93
CA ALA A 360 -16.47 -8.68 0.42
C ALA A 360 -17.77 -8.03 0.90
N GLU A 361 -18.51 -8.75 1.73
CA GLU A 361 -19.55 -8.18 2.60
C GLU A 361 -18.89 -7.68 3.90
N MET A 362 -19.20 -6.44 4.31
CA MET A 362 -18.68 -5.87 5.54
C MET A 362 -19.32 -6.54 6.76
N GLU A 363 -18.50 -7.14 7.63
CA GLU A 363 -18.93 -7.61 8.95
C GLU A 363 -18.46 -6.65 10.04
N TYR A 364 -19.38 -6.20 10.89
CA TYR A 364 -19.10 -5.28 12.01
C TYR A 364 -18.61 -5.97 13.29
#